data_AF-A0AA35X8W0-F1
#
_entry.id   AF-A0AA35X8W0-F1
#
_cell.length_a   1.000
_cell.length_b   1.000
_cell.length_c   1.000
_cell.angle_alpha   90.00
_cell.angle_beta   90.00
_cell.angle_gamma   90.00
#
_symmetry.space_group_name_H-M   'P 1'
#
loop_
_entity.id
_entity.type
_entity.pdbx_description
1 polymer ?
#
loop_
_entity_poly.entity_id
_entity_poly.type
_entity_poly.pdbx_seq_one_letter_code
_entity_poly.pdbx_strand_id
1 'polypeptide(L)'
;MRKMATNSEKRSLQVEIDMLRELGCHRHLVSMLAWCLQGDQLALVLEYVPGGNLQEFLRSQRRNAAEEHAVQMSGSVCKSVTSCEKETEVVGGGSLTVTAQLQLARQITLGVVNT
;
A
#
# COMPACT_ATOMS: atom_id res chain seq x y z
N MET A 1 -1.14 7.60 13.72
CA MET A 1 -2.62 7.50 13.92
C MET A 1 -3.17 8.86 14.31
N ARG A 2 -4.22 9.33 13.64
CA ARG A 2 -4.96 10.55 14.06
C ARG A 2 -5.49 10.32 15.48
N LYS A 3 -5.30 11.28 16.39
CA LYS A 3 -5.54 11.08 17.82
C LYS A 3 -7.04 11.05 18.18
N MET A 4 -7.91 11.76 17.46
CA MET A 4 -9.38 11.68 17.61
C MET A 4 -10.09 12.13 16.33
N ALA A 5 -11.22 11.49 16.01
CA ALA A 5 -12.13 11.90 14.92
C ALA A 5 -13.27 12.75 15.48
N THR A 6 -13.71 13.75 14.71
CA THR A 6 -14.88 14.56 15.04
C THR A 6 -16.17 13.72 14.97
N ASN A 7 -17.23 14.16 15.65
CA ASN A 7 -18.53 13.46 15.58
C ASN A 7 -19.10 13.40 14.16
N SER A 8 -18.77 14.38 13.30
CA SER A 8 -19.18 14.36 11.90
C SER A 8 -18.46 13.27 11.11
N GLU A 9 -17.15 13.11 11.31
CA GLU A 9 -16.37 12.06 10.66
C GLU A 9 -16.85 10.66 11.07
N LYS A 10 -17.17 10.47 12.37
CA LYS A 10 -17.73 9.21 12.86
C LYS A 10 -19.06 8.86 12.21
N ARG A 11 -19.97 9.83 12.07
CA ARG A 11 -21.26 9.63 11.39
C ARG A 11 -21.06 9.29 9.91
N SER A 12 -20.14 9.97 9.24
CA SER A 12 -19.83 9.67 7.84
C SER A 12 -19.32 8.24 7.68
N LEU A 13 -18.44 7.79 8.58
CA LEU A 13 -17.93 6.43 8.56
C LEU A 13 -19.02 5.39 8.91
N GLN A 14 -19.95 5.71 9.82
CA GLN A 14 -21.09 4.85 10.12
C GLN A 14 -21.98 4.63 8.88
N VAL A 15 -22.28 5.71 8.15
CA VAL A 15 -23.05 5.61 6.90
C VAL A 15 -22.34 4.75 5.87
N GLU A 16 -21.02 4.90 5.72
CA GLU A 16 -20.22 4.08 4.81
C GLU A 16 -20.25 2.59 5.20
N ILE A 17 -20.15 2.27 6.49
CA ILE A 17 -20.25 0.89 7.00
C ILE A 17 -21.62 0.30 6.69
N ASP A 18 -22.70 1.04 6.93
CA ASP A 18 -24.06 0.57 6.67
C ASP A 18 -24.27 0.30 5.17
N MET A 19 -23.80 1.20 4.30
CA MET A 19 -23.86 1.02 2.85
C MET A 19 -23.05 -0.20 2.37
N LEU A 20 -21.83 -0.38 2.87
CA LEU A 20 -20.98 -1.52 2.49
C LEU A 20 -21.57 -2.85 3.00
N ARG A 21 -22.23 -2.83 4.15
CA ARG A 21 -22.94 -3.99 4.69
C ARG A 21 -24.12 -4.40 3.81
N GLU A 22 -24.88 -3.43 3.30
CA GLU A 22 -26.02 -3.68 2.42
C GLU A 22 -25.59 -4.15 1.02
N LEU A 23 -24.51 -3.59 0.48
CA LEU A 23 -23.96 -3.98 -0.83
C LEU A 23 -23.40 -5.41 -0.84
N GLY A 24 -22.84 -5.87 0.28
CA GLY A 24 -22.26 -7.20 0.40
C GLY A 24 -21.01 -7.41 -0.47
N CYS A 25 -20.82 -8.62 -0.98
CA CYS A 25 -19.63 -9.00 -1.73
C CYS A 25 -19.89 -8.99 -3.24
N HIS A 26 -19.08 -8.26 -4.00
CA HIS A 26 -19.19 -8.21 -5.46
C HIS A 26 -17.79 -8.17 -6.11
N ARG A 27 -17.63 -8.77 -7.29
CA ARG A 27 -16.32 -8.90 -7.98
C ARG A 27 -15.62 -7.56 -8.24
N HIS A 28 -16.39 -6.50 -8.42
CA HIS A 28 -15.89 -5.17 -8.80
C HIS A 28 -16.06 -4.12 -7.69
N LEU A 29 -16.38 -4.55 -6.48
CA LEU A 29 -16.48 -3.67 -5.31
C LEU A 29 -15.53 -4.17 -4.23
N VAL A 30 -14.86 -3.23 -3.58
CA VAL A 30 -14.02 -3.52 -2.42
C VAL A 30 -14.91 -4.00 -1.29
N SER A 31 -14.82 -5.28 -0.98
CA SER A 31 -15.69 -5.91 0.02
C SER A 31 -15.26 -5.51 1.44
N MET A 32 -16.25 -5.19 2.28
CA MET A 32 -16.04 -5.03 3.72
C MET A 32 -15.82 -6.39 4.37
N LEU A 33 -14.75 -6.52 5.15
CA LEU A 33 -14.44 -7.72 5.92
C LEU A 33 -15.01 -7.63 7.34
N ALA A 34 -14.82 -6.48 7.99
CA ALA A 34 -15.28 -6.24 9.35
C ALA A 34 -15.30 -4.74 9.66
N TRP A 35 -15.92 -4.39 10.79
CA TRP A 35 -15.70 -3.12 11.46
C TRP A 35 -15.48 -3.40 12.94
N CYS A 36 -14.76 -2.51 13.61
CA CYS A 36 -14.54 -2.62 15.05
C CYS A 36 -14.74 -1.27 15.73
N LEU A 37 -15.33 -1.31 16.92
CA LEU A 37 -15.48 -0.16 17.80
C LEU A 37 -14.69 -0.44 19.08
N GLN A 38 -13.63 0.32 19.30
CA GLN A 38 -12.84 0.24 20.53
C GLN A 38 -12.91 1.59 21.25
N GLY A 39 -13.68 1.64 22.34
CA GLY A 39 -13.99 2.88 23.02
C GLY A 39 -14.70 3.85 22.08
N ASP A 40 -14.04 4.96 21.77
CA ASP A 40 -14.55 6.01 20.89
C ASP A 40 -13.92 6.00 19.48
N GLN A 41 -13.14 4.95 19.18
CA GLN A 41 -12.49 4.77 17.88
C GLN A 41 -13.22 3.71 17.06
N LEU A 42 -13.77 4.14 15.93
CA LEU A 42 -14.40 3.30 14.93
C LEU A 42 -13.41 3.04 13.79
N ALA A 43 -13.24 1.78 13.40
CA ALA A 43 -12.42 1.39 12.27
C ALA A 43 -13.15 0.42 11.35
N LEU A 44 -12.81 0.51 10.06
CA LEU A 44 -13.37 -0.28 8.98
C LEU A 44 -12.25 -1.11 8.36
N VAL A 45 -12.50 -2.41 8.20
CA VAL A 45 -11.57 -3.38 7.63
C VAL A 45 -12.11 -3.81 6.27
N LEU A 46 -11.33 -3.51 5.23
CA LEU A 46 -11.65 -3.80 3.83
C LEU A 46 -10.70 -4.85 3.27
N GLU A 47 -11.08 -5.49 2.18
CA GLU A 47 -10.13 -6.31 1.42
C GLU A 47 -8.97 -5.46 0.88
N TYR A 48 -7.79 -6.06 0.84
CA TYR A 48 -6.59 -5.39 0.38
C TYR A 48 -6.50 -5.40 -1.16
N VAL A 49 -6.33 -4.22 -1.75
CA VAL A 49 -6.17 -4.06 -3.21
C VAL A 49 -4.73 -3.62 -3.52
N PRO A 50 -3.88 -4.49 -4.07
CA PRO A 50 -2.46 -4.19 -4.30
C PRO A 50 -2.23 -3.12 -5.39
N GLY A 51 -3.20 -2.94 -6.30
CA GLY A 51 -3.11 -1.96 -7.39
C GLY A 51 -3.27 -0.50 -6.96
N GLY A 52 -3.66 -0.26 -5.70
CA GLY A 52 -3.85 1.08 -5.17
C GLY A 52 -4.96 1.86 -5.88
N ASN A 53 -4.78 3.18 -5.97
CA ASN A 53 -5.78 4.08 -6.53
C ASN A 53 -5.71 4.12 -8.06
N LEU A 54 -6.86 3.90 -8.71
CA LEU A 54 -7.01 4.01 -10.16
C LEU A 54 -6.55 5.37 -10.70
N GLN A 55 -6.79 6.48 -9.98
CA GLN A 55 -6.35 7.80 -10.43
C GLN A 55 -4.83 7.89 -10.58
N GLU A 56 -4.08 7.35 -9.61
CA GLU A 56 -2.62 7.35 -9.65
C GLU A 56 -2.10 6.40 -10.72
N PHE A 57 -2.74 5.24 -10.88
CA PHE A 57 -2.47 4.34 -11.98
C PHE A 57 -2.62 5.04 -13.34
N LEU A 58 -3.75 5.69 -13.60
CA LEU A 58 -4.01 6.40 -14.85
C LEU A 58 -3.04 7.57 -15.08
N ARG A 59 -2.66 8.31 -14.03
CA ARG A 59 -1.67 9.38 -14.14
C ARG A 59 -0.29 8.86 -14.52
N SER A 60 0.13 7.75 -13.94
CA SER A 60 1.39 7.08 -14.29
C SER A 60 1.40 6.67 -15.77
N GLN A 61 0.33 6.03 -16.24
CA GLN A 61 0.23 5.61 -17.64
C GLN A 61 0.29 6.79 -18.62
N ARG A 62 -0.35 7.93 -18.31
CA ARG A 62 -0.28 9.13 -19.16
C ARG A 62 1.12 9.73 -19.22
N ARG A 63 1.89 9.69 -18.12
CA ARG A 63 3.27 10.16 -18.11
C ARG A 63 4.16 9.29 -19.00
N ASN A 64 4.02 7.97 -18.88
CA ASN A 64 4.80 7.02 -19.67
C ASN A 64 4.50 7.16 -21.18
N ALA A 65 3.23 7.32 -21.55
CA ALA A 65 2.83 7.55 -22.94
C ALA A 65 3.32 8.91 -23.50
N ALA A 66 3.42 9.94 -22.65
CA ALA A 66 3.97 11.23 -23.04
C ALA A 66 5.49 11.19 -23.23
N GLU A 67 6.21 10.38 -22.45
CA GLU A 67 7.65 10.15 -22.61
C GLU A 67 7.94 9.36 -23.90
N GLU A 68 7.14 8.36 -24.25
CA GLU A 68 7.30 7.61 -25.51
C GLU A 68 7.18 8.50 -26.77
N HIS A 69 6.35 9.54 -26.73
CA HIS A 69 6.22 10.51 -27.84
C HIS A 69 7.29 11.62 -27.84
N ALA A 70 8.02 11.81 -26.74
CA ALA A 70 9.11 12.79 -26.64
C ALA A 70 10.48 12.21 -27.07
N VAL A 71 10.61 10.89 -27.22
CA VAL A 71 11.88 10.22 -27.57
C VAL A 71 12.31 10.43 -29.04
N GLN A 72 11.48 11.04 -29.90
CA GLN A 72 11.86 11.29 -31.30
C GLN A 72 12.60 12.62 -31.55
N MET A 73 12.95 13.42 -30.53
CA MET A 73 13.77 14.62 -30.76
C MET A 73 14.99 14.69 -29.82
N SER A 74 16.15 14.52 -30.46
CA SER A 74 17.53 14.69 -29.97
C SER A 74 18.15 13.51 -29.24
N GLY A 75 18.90 12.73 -30.00
CA GLY A 75 19.99 11.92 -29.46
C GLY A 75 20.97 12.76 -28.62
N SER A 76 21.60 12.06 -27.68
CA SER A 76 22.89 12.39 -27.05
C SER A 76 23.04 13.80 -26.48
N VAL A 77 22.55 14.01 -25.24
CA VAL A 77 23.33 14.71 -24.19
C VAL A 77 23.00 14.10 -22.82
N CYS A 78 23.98 13.45 -22.21
CA CYS A 78 23.96 13.13 -20.78
C CYS A 78 24.26 14.39 -19.96
N LYS A 79 23.31 14.88 -19.15
CA LYS A 79 23.48 15.76 -17.96
C LYS A 79 22.17 15.71 -17.14
N SER A 80 22.08 15.72 -15.82
CA SER A 80 22.99 15.49 -14.69
C SER A 80 22.10 15.63 -13.44
N VAL A 81 22.07 14.60 -12.60
CA VAL A 81 21.99 14.67 -11.13
C VAL A 81 21.13 15.78 -10.51
N THR A 82 19.92 15.41 -10.05
CA THR A 82 19.51 15.69 -8.66
C THR A 82 19.50 14.36 -7.92
N SER A 83 20.69 13.97 -7.45
CA SER A 83 20.88 12.94 -6.44
C SER A 83 20.28 13.45 -5.14
N CYS A 84 19.53 12.59 -4.46
CA CYS A 84 19.97 12.25 -3.12
C CYS A 84 19.89 10.73 -3.01
N GLU A 85 21.06 10.12 -3.21
CA GLU A 85 21.35 8.70 -3.12
C GLU A 85 21.31 8.21 -1.67
N LYS A 86 20.85 6.96 -1.51
CA LYS A 86 21.70 5.90 -0.95
C LYS A 86 21.55 4.73 -1.92
N GLU A 87 22.42 4.64 -2.92
CA GLU A 87 23.63 3.79 -2.94
C GLU A 87 23.31 2.33 -2.62
N THR A 88 23.22 1.51 -3.67
CA THR A 88 24.20 0.45 -4.06
C THR A 88 24.02 -0.81 -3.22
N GLU A 89 23.97 -2.04 -3.72
CA GLU A 89 24.36 -2.66 -4.98
C GLU A 89 23.72 -4.07 -4.96
N VAL A 90 23.31 -4.55 -6.13
CA VAL A 90 23.55 -5.91 -6.65
C VAL A 90 22.86 -7.13 -5.98
N VAL A 91 22.38 -7.99 -6.89
CA VAL A 91 21.98 -9.40 -6.78
C VAL A 91 20.50 -9.71 -6.55
N GLY A 92 19.88 -10.18 -7.64
CA GLY A 92 19.05 -11.38 -7.66
C GLY A 92 17.86 -11.41 -6.71
N GLY A 93 16.66 -11.20 -7.26
CA GLY A 93 15.40 -11.56 -6.61
C GLY A 93 15.27 -13.08 -6.44
N GLY A 94 16.06 -13.65 -5.54
CA GLY A 94 15.77 -14.92 -4.90
C GLY A 94 14.54 -14.71 -4.04
N SER A 95 13.42 -15.31 -4.45
CA SER A 95 12.28 -15.55 -3.57
C SER A 95 12.82 -16.13 -2.26
N LEU A 96 12.68 -15.39 -1.15
CA LEU A 96 13.06 -15.89 0.16
C LEU A 96 12.18 -17.11 0.43
N THR A 97 12.74 -18.30 0.21
CA THR A 97 12.03 -19.57 0.40
C THR A 97 11.47 -19.62 1.81
N VAL A 98 10.30 -20.23 1.99
CA VAL A 98 9.55 -20.31 3.26
C VAL A 98 10.44 -20.74 4.45
N THR A 99 11.53 -21.47 4.18
CA THR A 99 12.59 -21.86 5.12
C THR A 99 13.35 -20.68 5.77
N ALA A 100 13.65 -19.64 4.99
CA ALA A 100 14.33 -18.43 5.49
C ALA A 100 13.42 -17.63 6.43
N GLN A 101 12.11 -17.61 6.17
CA GLN A 101 11.13 -17.03 7.09
C GLN A 101 11.01 -17.84 8.39
N LEU A 102 11.02 -19.17 8.31
CA LEU A 102 11.00 -20.02 9.51
C LEU A 102 12.28 -19.92 10.36
N GLN A 103 13.46 -19.75 9.75
CA GLN A 103 14.72 -19.54 10.50
C GLN A 103 14.74 -18.20 11.23
N LEU A 104 14.20 -17.14 10.63
CA LEU A 104 14.08 -15.83 11.28
C LEU A 104 13.11 -15.89 12.47
N ALA A 105 11.96 -16.55 12.30
CA ALA A 105 10.99 -16.74 13.39
C ALA A 105 11.62 -17.50 14.57
N ARG A 106 12.43 -18.53 14.32
CA ARG A 106 13.14 -19.30 15.37
C ARG A 106 14.16 -18.46 16.14
N GLN A 107 14.90 -17.57 15.46
CA GLN A 107 15.88 -16.71 16.15
C GLN A 107 15.23 -15.67 17.06
N ILE A 108 14.06 -15.16 16.67
CA ILE A 108 13.30 -14.19 17.48
C ILE A 108 12.76 -14.86 18.76
N THR A 109 12.26 -16.10 18.67
CA THR A 109 11.71 -16.80 19.86
C THR A 109 12.78 -17.20 20.88
N LEU A 110 13.99 -17.57 20.44
CA LEU A 110 15.07 -17.98 21.34
C LEU A 110 15.86 -16.79 21.90
N GLY A 111 15.82 -15.63 21.24
CA GLY A 111 16.50 -14.41 21.68
C GLY A 111 15.82 -13.63 22.80
N VAL A 112 14.60 -14.02 23.23
CA VAL A 112 13.83 -13.34 24.28
C VAL A 112 14.00 -14.00 25.66
N VAL A 113 14.65 -15.16 25.76
CA VAL A 113 14.81 -15.93 27.03
C VAL A 113 16.22 -15.78 27.63
N ASN A 114 16.89 -14.63 27.43
CA ASN A 114 18.09 -14.34 28.21
C ASN A 114 18.32 -12.84 28.42
N THR A 115 17.40 -12.19 29.12
CA THR A 115 17.63 -11.00 29.96
C THR A 115 16.66 -11.01 31.12
#